data_AF-A0A535SVC4-F1
#
_entry.id   AF-A0A535SVC4-F1
#
_cell.length_a   1.000
_cell.length_b   1.000
_cell.length_c   1.000
_cell.angle_alpha   90.00
_cell.angle_beta   90.00
_cell.angle_gamma   90.00
#
_symmetry.space_group_name_H-M   'P 1'
#
loop_
_entity.id
_entity.type
_entity.pdbx_description
1 polymer ?
#
loop_
_entity_poly.entity_id
_entity_poly.type
_entity_poly.pdbx_seq_one_letter_code
_entity_poly.pdbx_strand_id
1 'polypeptide(L)' 'PGSFFGEISMLDRGPATATVVTSGPSKVMVMSHAQFRDAIRANDQLLSQVMAVMAERLRRDSLER' A
#
# COMPACT_ATOMS: atom_id res chain seq x y z
N PRO A 1 -0.41 -14.52 -1.39
CA PRO A 1 -0.65 -14.30 0.05
C PRO A 1 0.47 -13.44 0.64
N GLY A 2 0.16 -12.34 1.33
CA GLY A 2 1.18 -11.40 1.84
C GLY A 2 1.36 -10.13 1.00
N SER A 3 0.55 -9.92 -0.03
CA SER A 3 0.44 -8.62 -0.71
C SER A 3 -0.38 -7.63 0.12
N PHE A 4 -0.01 -6.36 0.04
CA PHE A 4 -0.74 -5.24 0.67
C PHE A 4 -1.21 -4.24 -0.39
N PHE A 5 -2.14 -3.37 0.00
CA PHE A 5 -2.69 -2.30 -0.82
C PHE A 5 -3.10 -1.12 0.07
N GLY A 6 -3.27 0.06 -0.52
CA GLY A 6 -3.57 1.31 0.21
C GLY A 6 -2.32 2.04 0.73
N GLU A 7 -1.13 1.54 0.41
CA GLU A 7 0.16 2.11 0.78
C GLU A 7 0.36 3.53 0.24
N ILE A 8 -0.19 3.83 -0.93
CA ILE A 8 -0.05 5.13 -1.60
C ILE A 8 -0.68 6.21 -0.72
N SER A 9 -1.96 6.04 -0.37
CA SER A 9 -2.66 6.97 0.53
C SER A 9 -2.05 7.00 1.93
N MET A 10 -1.50 5.88 2.40
CA MET A 10 -0.91 5.80 3.74
C MET A 10 0.41 6.57 3.85
N LEU A 11 1.18 6.66 2.75
CA LEU A 11 2.41 7.45 2.67
C LEU A 11 2.13 8.93 2.33
N ASP A 12 1.34 9.17 1.29
CA ASP A 12 1.08 10.52 0.75
C ASP A 12 0.02 11.31 1.53
N ARG A 13 -0.76 10.62 2.40
CA ARG A 13 -1.90 11.17 3.15
C ARG A 13 -3.02 11.76 2.28
N GLY A 14 -3.02 11.42 0.99
CA GLY A 14 -4.11 11.72 0.07
C GLY A 14 -5.24 10.68 0.11
N PRO A 15 -6.33 10.91 -0.66
CA PRO A 15 -7.38 9.92 -0.87
C PRO A 15 -6.85 8.62 -1.51
N ALA A 16 -7.64 7.56 -1.46
CA ALA A 16 -7.33 6.33 -2.20
C ALA A 16 -7.23 6.60 -3.70
N THR A 17 -6.16 6.10 -4.33
CA THR A 17 -5.91 6.29 -5.77
C THR A 17 -6.65 5.29 -6.65
N ALA A 18 -7.14 4.19 -6.08
CA ALA A 18 -7.85 3.12 -6.78
C ALA A 18 -8.83 2.39 -5.85
N THR A 19 -9.79 1.67 -6.46
CA THR A 19 -10.76 0.82 -5.75
C THR A 19 -10.29 -0.62 -5.76
N VAL A 20 -10.32 -1.29 -4.61
CA VAL A 20 -10.01 -2.72 -4.47
C VAL A 20 -11.31 -3.51 -4.28
N VAL A 21 -11.51 -4.54 -5.10
CA VAL A 21 -12.67 -5.44 -5.03
C VAL A 21 -12.18 -6.87 -4.84
N THR A 22 -12.80 -7.61 -3.93
CA THR A 22 -12.49 -9.03 -3.70
C THR A 22 -13.27 -9.90 -4.66
N SER A 23 -12.63 -10.86 -5.34
CA SER A 23 -13.29 -11.84 -6.22
C SER A 23 -13.98 -12.99 -5.48
N GLY A 24 -13.85 -13.05 -4.15
CA GLY A 24 -14.49 -14.04 -3.29
C GLY A 24 -14.26 -13.75 -1.80
N PRO A 25 -14.77 -14.60 -0.90
CA PRO A 25 -14.62 -14.42 0.54
C PRO A 25 -13.15 -14.26 0.93
N SER A 26 -12.82 -13.14 1.55
CA SER A 26 -11.44 -12.75 1.87
C SER A 26 -11.32 -12.35 3.32
N LYS A 27 -10.18 -12.66 3.93
CA LYS A 27 -9.77 -12.14 5.25
C LYS A 27 -8.57 -11.24 5.06
N VAL A 28 -8.65 -10.02 5.57
CA VAL A 28 -7.59 -9.00 5.47
C VAL A 28 -7.25 -8.48 6.84
N MET A 29 -5.98 -8.15 7.05
CA MET A 29 -5.55 -7.40 8.24
C MET A 29 -5.62 -5.91 7.94
N VAL A 30 -6.22 -5.16 8.86
CA VAL A 30 -6.39 -3.72 8.73
C VAL A 30 -5.39 -3.02 9.64
N MET A 31 -4.76 -1.97 9.12
CA MET A 31 -3.78 -1.18 9.84
C MET A 31 -4.11 0.31 9.67
N SER A 32 -4.11 1.04 10.78
CA SER A 32 -4.27 2.50 10.78
C SER A 32 -3.02 3.21 10.30
N HIS A 33 -3.15 4.48 9.90
CA HIS A 33 -2.02 5.34 9.54
C HIS A 33 -0.94 5.39 10.64
N ALA A 34 -1.35 5.42 11.91
CA ALA A 34 -0.43 5.44 13.03
C ALA A 34 0.40 4.14 13.10
N GLN A 35 -0.28 2.99 13.06
CA GLN A 35 0.38 1.69 13.10
C GLN A 35 1.33 1.48 11.92
N PHE A 36 0.96 1.92 10.71
CA PHE A 36 1.82 1.82 9.54
C PHE A 36 3.06 2.70 9.66
N ARG A 37 2.89 3.95 10.07
CA ARG A 37 4.01 4.87 10.32
C ARG A 37 4.97 4.28 11.35
N ASP A 38 4.44 3.74 12.45
CA ASP A 38 5.27 3.19 13.52
C ASP A 38 6.00 1.93 13.06
N ALA A 39 5.35 1.07 12.25
CA ALA A 39 5.97 -0.11 11.65
C ALA A 39 7.11 0.25 10.68
N ILE A 40 6.92 1.26 9.83
CA ILE A 40 7.94 1.76 8.91
C ILE A 40 9.11 2.38 9.67
N ARG A 41 8.85 3.17 10.72
CA ARG A 41 9.90 3.76 11.56
C ARG A 41 10.73 2.72 12.30
N ALA A 42 10.15 1.57 12.62
CA ALA A 42 10.85 0.49 13.29
C ALA A 42 11.64 -0.42 12.34
N ASN A 43 11.45 -0.30 11.01
CA ASN A 43 12.04 -1.21 10.04
C ASN A 43 12.30 -0.53 8.67
N ASP A 44 13.54 -0.11 8.44
CA ASP A 44 13.97 0.53 7.18
C ASP A 44 13.87 -0.39 5.95
N GLN A 45 13.98 -1.71 6.15
CA GLN A 45 13.80 -2.68 5.07
C GLN A 45 12.34 -2.72 4.61
N LEU A 46 11.38 -2.62 5.55
CA LEU A 46 9.97 -2.51 5.23
C LEU A 46 9.68 -1.24 4.44
N LEU A 47 10.24 -0.10 4.84
CA LEU A 47 10.12 1.16 4.09
C LEU A 47 10.56 0.98 2.63
N SER A 48 11.74 0.38 2.43
CA SER A 48 12.31 0.18 1.10
C SER A 48 11.42 -0.70 0.21
N GLN A 49 10.84 -1.77 0.79
CA GLN A 49 9.89 -2.63 0.08
C GLN A 49 8.60 -1.88 -0.31
N VAL A 50 8.06 -1.08 0.61
CA VAL A 50 6.87 -0.27 0.34
C VAL A 50 7.12 0.71 -0.81
N MET A 51 8.25 1.42 -0.78
CA MET A 51 8.61 2.38 -1.83
C MET A 51 8.76 1.70 -3.20
N ALA A 52 9.38 0.52 -3.26
CA ALA A 52 9.53 -0.25 -4.50
C ALA A 52 8.17 -0.67 -5.09
N VAL A 53 7.25 -1.17 -4.25
CA VAL A 53 5.89 -1.56 -4.67
C VAL A 53 5.11 -0.34 -5.15
N MET A 54 5.20 0.79 -4.45
CA MET A 54 4.53 2.03 -4.82
C MET A 54 4.98 2.53 -6.19
N ALA A 55 6.30 2.56 -6.44
CA ALA A 55 6.86 2.97 -7.72
C ALA A 55 6.41 2.07 -8.88
N GLU A 56 6.33 0.75 -8.65
CA GLU A 56 5.83 -0.21 -9.64
C GLU A 56 4.36 0.04 -9.98
N ARG A 57 3.51 0.28 -8.96
CA ARG A 57 2.08 0.58 -9.18
C ARG A 57 1.86 1.90 -9.90
N LEU A 58 2.55 2.97 -9.49
CA LEU A 58 2.46 4.27 -10.17
C LEU A 58 2.85 4.16 -11.64
N ARG A 59 3.88 3.37 -11.95
CA ARG A 59 4.29 3.12 -13.34
C ARG A 59 3.21 2.37 -14.11
N ARG A 60 2.62 1.33 -13.53
CA ARG A 60 1.51 0.60 -14.15
C ARG A 60 0.31 1.52 -14.43
N ASP A 61 -0.13 2.27 -13.42
CA ASP A 61 -1.27 3.19 -13.56
C ASP A 61 -1.02 4.28 -14.60
N SER A 62 0.25 4.72 -14.77
CA SER A 62 0.62 5.69 -15.80
C SER A 62 0.63 5.12 -17.23
N LEU A 63 0.81 3.80 -17.37
CA LEU A 63 0.85 3.09 -18.65
C LEU A 63 -0.53 2.59 -19.10
N GLU A 64 -1.46 2.42 -18.15
CA GLU A 64 -2.85 2.01 -18.41
C GLU A 64 -3.80 3.20 -18.70
N ARG A 65 -3.27 4.44 -18.68
CA ARG A 65 -3.97 5.66 -19.11
C ARG A 65 -3.66 6.02 -20.55
#